data_AF-A0A4P9XNZ6-F1
#
_entry.id   AF-A0A4P9XNZ6-F1
#
_cell.length_a   1.000
_cell.length_b   1.000
_cell.length_c   1.000
_cell.angle_alpha   90.00
_cell.angle_beta   90.00
_cell.angle_gamma   90.00
#
_symmetry.space_group_name_H-M   'P 1'
#
loop_
_entity.id
_entity.type
_entity.pdbx_description
1 polymer ?
#
loop_
_entity_poly.entity_id
_entity_poly.type
_entity_poly.pdbx_seq_one_letter_code
_entity_poly.pdbx_strand_id
1 'polypeptide(L)'
;TTGNNVYAYTKSQGMFSSKVTNTAAQSANGVYNFPHDPKGNPSNYKEAAITNLFYMNNMLHGFLLNYEFTEAAGNFQSINFSKLGKGRDPVMAIAQASDEPDGASFSTPPDGQSPVMSMGIFGFLWGKRDSSFDNTVITHEYAHGLTSRLTGGKDNADCLQSMEAMGLAEGWSDFLAIMSTAKKTHTRATPREIGVYAETKSMRDKPYTTDMSVNPLKYKDILVDTEEHAVGTIWASMLWDMYWNLVDTLGFTEAYTKPDLTKGNTLALQIVINALKLQPCNPTFAQARSAIIEAEENMTGGKYSCQIWAAFAKRGLGPMALLI
;
A
#
# COMPACT_ATOMS: atom_id res chain seq x y z
N THR A 1 22.97 1.23 -0.72
CA THR A 1 21.60 0.70 -0.91
C THR A 1 20.97 1.28 -2.19
N THR A 2 21.49 0.87 -3.34
CA THR A 2 21.01 1.29 -4.66
C THR A 2 20.86 0.06 -5.55
N GLY A 3 19.86 0.06 -6.43
CA GLY A 3 19.60 -1.07 -7.33
C GLY A 3 18.60 -0.71 -8.41
N ASN A 4 18.16 -1.71 -9.18
CA ASN A 4 17.24 -1.48 -10.30
C ASN A 4 15.88 -0.92 -9.84
N ASN A 5 15.39 -1.33 -8.67
CA ASN A 5 14.01 -1.06 -8.25
C ASN A 5 13.90 0.19 -7.37
N VAL A 6 14.95 0.49 -6.60
CA VAL A 6 14.92 1.52 -5.56
C VAL A 6 16.31 2.13 -5.34
N TYR A 7 16.30 3.44 -5.10
CA TYR A 7 17.41 4.19 -4.56
C TYR A 7 17.03 4.70 -3.15
N ALA A 8 17.56 4.05 -2.10
CA ALA A 8 17.26 4.40 -0.72
C ALA A 8 18.39 5.21 -0.08
N TYR A 9 18.04 6.36 0.53
CA TYR A 9 19.00 7.31 1.10
C TYR A 9 18.35 8.19 2.19
N THR A 10 19.17 8.94 2.92
CA THR A 10 18.73 10.09 3.73
C THR A 10 19.12 11.38 3.02
N LYS A 11 18.36 12.45 3.26
CA LYS A 11 18.65 13.79 2.74
C LYS A 11 18.99 14.71 3.91
N SER A 12 20.16 15.34 3.88
CA SER A 12 20.50 16.39 4.83
C SER A 12 20.75 17.72 4.11
N GLN A 13 20.24 18.81 4.66
CA GLN A 13 20.68 20.16 4.28
C GLN A 13 21.91 20.54 5.11
N GLY A 14 23.05 20.77 4.46
CA GLY A 14 24.19 21.41 5.08
C GLY A 14 23.97 22.93 5.20
N MET A 15 24.57 23.55 6.22
CA MET A 15 24.45 24.99 6.56
C MET A 15 24.79 25.95 5.41
N PHE A 16 25.46 25.47 4.35
CA PHE A 16 25.89 26.26 3.17
C PHE A 16 25.61 25.59 1.81
N SER A 17 24.55 24.77 1.70
CA SER A 17 23.98 24.31 0.42
C SER A 17 24.88 23.45 -0.50
N SER A 18 24.76 22.14 -0.34
CA SER A 18 24.36 21.21 -1.42
C SER A 18 23.49 20.12 -0.79
N LYS A 19 22.48 19.58 -1.50
CA LYS A 19 21.69 18.43 -1.01
C LYS A 19 22.64 17.23 -0.96
N VAL A 20 23.06 16.82 0.23
CA VAL A 20 23.86 15.59 0.40
C VAL A 20 22.88 14.43 0.54
N THR A 21 22.92 13.50 -0.40
CA THR A 21 22.23 12.21 -0.31
C THR A 21 23.19 11.18 0.27
N ASN A 22 22.83 10.59 1.42
CA ASN A 22 23.64 9.55 2.05
C ASN A 22 22.94 8.20 1.91
N THR A 23 23.61 7.24 1.27
CA THR A 23 23.16 5.84 1.24
C THR A 23 23.78 5.07 2.40
N ALA A 24 23.17 3.95 2.77
CA ALA A 24 23.84 3.00 3.65
C ALA A 24 24.99 2.33 2.87
N ALA A 25 26.21 2.57 3.34
CA ALA A 25 27.39 1.80 2.99
C ALA A 25 27.28 0.37 3.55
N GLN A 26 28.06 -0.57 3.05
CA GLN A 26 28.10 -1.93 3.60
C GLN A 26 28.76 -1.94 4.98
N SER A 27 28.24 -2.73 5.93
CA SER A 27 28.85 -2.94 7.26
C SER A 27 30.04 -3.93 7.21
N ALA A 28 30.00 -4.87 6.27
CA ALA A 28 31.09 -5.75 5.86
C ALA A 28 30.80 -6.20 4.41
N ASN A 29 31.71 -6.90 3.74
CA ASN A 29 31.52 -7.32 2.34
C ASN A 29 30.20 -8.09 2.13
N GLY A 30 29.24 -7.47 1.45
CA GLY A 30 27.89 -8.01 1.21
C GLY A 30 26.95 -8.00 2.42
N VAL A 31 27.35 -7.42 3.56
CA VAL A 31 26.57 -7.39 4.80
C VAL A 31 26.02 -6.00 5.07
N TYR A 32 24.71 -5.91 5.29
CA TYR A 32 24.01 -4.71 5.70
C TYR A 32 23.33 -4.96 7.05
N ASN A 33 24.12 -4.95 8.13
CA ASN A 33 23.65 -5.14 9.50
C ASN A 33 24.10 -3.94 10.35
N PHE A 34 23.14 -3.17 10.83
CA PHE A 34 23.38 -1.94 11.58
C PHE A 34 22.61 -1.96 12.89
N PRO A 35 23.17 -1.40 13.97
CA PRO A 35 22.45 -1.30 15.23
C PRO A 35 21.20 -0.44 15.07
N HIS A 36 20.13 -0.85 15.75
CA HIS A 36 18.90 -0.07 15.88
C HIS A 36 18.48 -0.06 17.35
N ASP A 37 18.34 1.14 17.91
CA ASP A 37 17.74 1.38 19.22
C ASP A 37 16.40 2.11 19.01
N PRO A 38 15.25 1.43 19.13
CA PRO A 38 13.93 2.04 18.93
C PRO A 38 13.60 3.20 19.87
N LYS A 39 14.35 3.35 20.97
CA LYS A 39 14.20 4.45 21.94
C LYS A 39 15.30 5.50 21.82
N GLY A 40 16.30 5.25 20.98
CA GLY A 40 17.45 6.12 20.75
C GLY A 40 17.10 7.30 19.85
N ASN A 41 18.05 8.22 19.66
CA ASN A 41 17.90 9.30 18.71
C ASN A 41 17.94 8.75 17.27
N PRO A 42 16.94 9.03 16.40
CA PRO A 42 16.94 8.58 15.00
C PRO A 42 18.20 8.89 14.20
N SER A 43 18.88 9.99 14.54
CA SER A 43 20.13 10.35 13.87
C SER A 43 21.26 9.33 14.07
N ASN A 44 21.15 8.43 15.07
CA ASN A 44 22.18 7.45 15.41
C ASN A 44 22.03 6.11 14.67
N TYR A 45 20.94 5.90 13.91
CA TYR A 45 20.66 4.63 13.22
C TYR A 45 20.19 4.82 11.77
N LYS A 46 20.66 5.87 11.09
CA LYS A 46 20.31 6.20 9.70
C LYS A 46 20.55 5.05 8.73
N GLU A 47 21.67 4.35 8.89
CA GLU A 47 22.06 3.22 8.05
C GLU A 47 21.08 2.04 8.18
N ALA A 48 20.58 1.79 9.40
CA ALA A 48 19.56 0.78 9.66
C ALA A 48 18.22 1.16 8.98
N ALA A 49 17.81 2.43 9.08
CA ALA A 49 16.59 2.94 8.46
C ALA A 49 16.64 2.85 6.93
N ILE A 50 17.74 3.31 6.33
CA ILE A 50 17.96 3.22 4.87
C ILE A 50 17.97 1.76 4.42
N THR A 51 18.58 0.86 5.19
CA THR A 51 18.66 -0.57 4.86
C THR A 51 17.27 -1.23 4.91
N ASN A 52 16.46 -0.96 5.94
CA ASN A 52 15.10 -1.51 6.01
C ASN A 52 14.23 -0.98 4.86
N LEU A 53 14.32 0.31 4.56
CA LEU A 53 13.56 0.91 3.47
C LEU A 53 13.95 0.33 2.11
N PHE A 54 15.25 0.10 1.87
CA PHE A 54 15.76 -0.59 0.69
C PHE A 54 15.25 -2.03 0.60
N TYR A 55 15.29 -2.77 1.71
CA TYR A 55 14.80 -4.14 1.78
C TYR A 55 13.31 -4.22 1.45
N MET A 56 12.49 -3.42 2.14
CA MET A 56 11.04 -3.43 1.97
C MET A 56 10.60 -3.04 0.55
N ASN A 57 11.19 -2.00 -0.05
CA ASN A 57 10.86 -1.62 -1.42
C ASN A 57 11.20 -2.74 -2.43
N ASN A 58 12.34 -3.44 -2.26
CA ASN A 58 12.68 -4.58 -3.12
C ASN A 58 11.76 -5.78 -2.90
N MET A 59 11.38 -6.06 -1.64
CA MET A 59 10.43 -7.13 -1.33
C MET A 59 9.05 -6.85 -1.93
N LEU A 60 8.56 -5.61 -1.83
CA LEU A 60 7.29 -5.17 -2.41
C LEU A 60 7.31 -5.20 -3.93
N HIS A 61 8.41 -4.76 -4.55
CA HIS A 61 8.61 -4.88 -6.00
C HIS A 61 8.51 -6.33 -6.46
N GLY A 62 9.31 -7.24 -5.86
CA GLY A 62 9.30 -8.64 -6.24
C GLY A 62 7.98 -9.34 -5.94
N PHE A 63 7.30 -8.95 -4.85
CA PHE A 63 5.98 -9.43 -4.49
C PHE A 63 4.94 -9.04 -5.54
N LEU A 64 4.80 -7.75 -5.83
CA LEU A 64 3.79 -7.23 -6.76
C LEU A 64 4.08 -7.59 -8.21
N LEU A 65 5.34 -7.85 -8.58
CA LEU A 65 5.69 -8.42 -9.88
C LEU A 65 4.99 -9.75 -10.12
N ASN A 66 4.89 -10.61 -9.09
CA ASN A 66 4.17 -11.89 -9.20
C ASN A 66 2.65 -11.71 -9.31
N TYR A 67 2.13 -10.55 -8.91
CA TYR A 67 0.73 -10.15 -9.10
C TYR A 67 0.54 -9.22 -10.31
N GLU A 68 1.43 -9.32 -11.29
CA GLU A 68 1.35 -8.65 -12.59
C GLU A 68 1.58 -7.14 -12.60
N PHE A 69 2.15 -6.57 -11.52
CA PHE A 69 2.73 -5.22 -11.58
C PHE A 69 4.10 -5.29 -12.26
N THR A 70 4.07 -5.50 -13.57
CA THR A 70 5.22 -5.70 -14.45
C THR A 70 5.67 -4.40 -15.12
N GLU A 71 6.77 -4.47 -15.85
CA GLU A 71 7.27 -3.35 -16.69
C GLU A 71 6.19 -2.85 -17.66
N ALA A 72 5.41 -3.75 -18.27
CA ALA A 72 4.30 -3.38 -19.15
C ALA A 72 3.16 -2.64 -18.42
N ALA A 73 2.96 -2.95 -17.13
CA ALA A 73 1.99 -2.29 -16.27
C ALA A 73 2.54 -1.02 -15.59
N GLY A 74 3.77 -0.61 -15.93
CA GLY A 74 4.42 0.58 -15.38
C GLY A 74 4.89 0.39 -13.95
N ASN A 75 5.59 -0.71 -13.66
CA ASN A 75 6.29 -0.88 -12.40
C ASN A 75 7.53 0.04 -12.29
N PHE A 76 8.19 0.03 -11.14
CA PHE A 76 9.28 0.95 -10.82
C PHE A 76 10.64 0.31 -11.05
N GLN A 77 11.30 0.65 -12.17
CA GLN A 77 12.58 0.07 -12.55
C GLN A 77 13.47 1.05 -13.32
N SER A 78 14.76 1.13 -12.95
CA SER A 78 15.75 1.87 -13.72
C SER A 78 15.96 1.28 -15.11
N ILE A 79 15.91 -0.04 -15.23
CA ILE A 79 16.06 -0.80 -16.47
C ILE A 79 14.88 -1.77 -16.60
N ASN A 80 14.19 -1.70 -17.74
CA ASN A 80 13.14 -2.64 -18.13
C ASN A 80 13.74 -3.69 -19.06
N PHE A 81 13.91 -4.94 -18.59
CA PHE A 81 14.55 -6.02 -19.33
C PHE A 81 13.64 -6.59 -20.42
N SER A 82 12.32 -6.58 -20.22
CA SER A 82 11.33 -6.95 -21.24
C SER A 82 11.20 -5.88 -22.33
N LYS A 83 11.66 -4.66 -22.06
CA LYS A 83 11.50 -3.45 -22.89
C LYS A 83 10.04 -3.02 -23.09
N LEU A 84 9.13 -3.54 -22.28
CA LEU A 84 7.76 -3.03 -22.17
C LEU A 84 7.71 -1.92 -21.11
N GLY A 85 6.82 -0.93 -21.30
CA GLY A 85 6.80 0.27 -20.45
C GLY A 85 8.04 1.16 -20.61
N LYS A 86 8.22 2.09 -19.66
CA LYS A 86 9.34 3.05 -19.65
C LYS A 86 10.13 2.91 -18.35
N GLY A 87 11.38 2.46 -18.44
CA GLY A 87 12.27 2.45 -17.29
C GLY A 87 12.79 3.86 -16.94
N ARG A 88 13.84 3.92 -16.10
CA ARG A 88 14.39 5.14 -15.46
C ARG A 88 13.50 5.70 -14.36
N ASP A 89 12.72 4.83 -13.73
CA ASP A 89 11.82 5.20 -12.66
C ASP A 89 11.94 4.30 -11.41
N PRO A 90 13.15 4.01 -10.90
CA PRO A 90 13.26 3.38 -9.59
C PRO A 90 12.60 4.26 -8.53
N VAL A 91 12.09 3.66 -7.45
CA VAL A 91 11.59 4.41 -6.30
C VAL A 91 12.74 5.18 -5.65
N MET A 92 12.55 6.48 -5.46
CA MET A 92 13.48 7.33 -4.69
C MET A 92 13.00 7.35 -3.24
N ALA A 93 13.60 6.50 -2.40
CA ALA A 93 13.13 6.26 -1.04
C ALA A 93 13.96 7.03 -0.01
N ILE A 94 13.36 8.03 0.63
CA ILE A 94 14.00 8.97 1.54
C ILE A 94 13.68 8.56 2.98
N ALA A 95 14.65 7.97 3.67
CA ALA A 95 14.57 7.73 5.10
C ALA A 95 14.82 9.03 5.89
N GLN A 96 14.12 9.19 7.02
CA GLN A 96 14.19 10.36 7.90
C GLN A 96 14.02 11.67 7.12
N ALA A 97 13.02 11.70 6.24
CA ALA A 97 12.68 12.86 5.42
C ALA A 97 12.34 14.05 6.32
N SER A 98 13.18 15.09 6.28
CA SER A 98 13.01 16.29 7.12
C SER A 98 11.84 17.17 6.67
N ASP A 99 11.41 17.00 5.42
CA ASP A 99 10.26 17.65 4.79
C ASP A 99 8.93 16.96 5.09
N GLU A 100 8.94 15.80 5.74
CA GLU A 100 7.74 15.05 6.17
C GLU A 100 7.77 14.75 7.69
N PRO A 101 7.82 15.77 8.57
CA PRO A 101 7.76 15.53 10.01
C PRO A 101 6.38 14.96 10.41
N ASP A 102 6.37 13.95 11.29
CA ASP A 102 5.14 13.25 11.71
C ASP A 102 4.28 12.76 10.53
N GLY A 103 4.92 12.41 9.41
CA GLY A 103 4.26 11.99 8.18
C GLY A 103 5.06 10.99 7.35
N ALA A 104 4.40 10.45 6.33
CA ALA A 104 5.00 9.72 5.24
C ALA A 104 4.23 10.07 3.96
N SER A 105 4.88 9.94 2.79
CA SER A 105 4.24 10.24 1.52
C SER A 105 4.85 9.46 0.37
N PHE A 106 4.06 9.28 -0.69
CA PHE A 106 4.51 8.70 -1.96
C PHE A 106 3.98 9.48 -3.16
N SER A 107 4.87 10.19 -3.85
CA SER A 107 4.54 10.90 -5.09
C SER A 107 4.76 9.99 -6.30
N THR A 108 3.72 9.83 -7.12
CA THR A 108 3.75 8.92 -8.29
C THR A 108 3.56 9.68 -9.59
N PRO A 109 4.64 10.05 -10.30
CA PRO A 109 4.51 10.54 -11.67
C PRO A 109 4.23 9.39 -12.66
N PRO A 110 3.86 9.72 -13.91
CA PRO A 110 3.68 8.72 -14.96
C PRO A 110 4.91 7.85 -15.21
N ASP A 111 4.69 6.71 -15.85
CA ASP A 111 5.70 5.72 -16.26
C ASP A 111 6.96 6.36 -16.90
N GLY A 112 8.14 5.93 -16.45
CA GLY A 112 9.43 6.48 -16.86
C GLY A 112 9.92 7.70 -16.08
N GLN A 113 9.19 8.12 -15.04
CA GLN A 113 9.66 9.08 -14.05
C GLN A 113 9.64 8.44 -12.66
N SER A 114 10.75 8.58 -11.94
CA SER A 114 10.91 8.02 -10.60
C SER A 114 9.85 8.56 -9.63
N PRO A 115 9.09 7.69 -8.95
CA PRO A 115 8.32 8.11 -7.80
C PRO A 115 9.23 8.40 -6.60
N VAL A 116 8.72 9.15 -5.64
CA VAL A 116 9.43 9.54 -4.43
C VAL A 116 8.65 9.08 -3.21
N MET A 117 9.24 8.19 -2.41
CA MET A 117 8.74 7.79 -1.09
C MET A 117 9.49 8.57 -0.02
N SER A 118 8.79 9.26 0.87
CA SER A 118 9.38 10.03 1.96
C SER A 118 8.90 9.48 3.30
N MET A 119 9.83 9.04 4.14
CA MET A 119 9.53 8.44 5.45
C MET A 119 10.00 9.36 6.57
N GLY A 120 9.06 9.94 7.30
CA GLY A 120 9.32 10.89 8.38
C GLY A 120 9.70 10.26 9.73
N ILE A 121 10.09 11.14 10.65
CA ILE A 121 10.21 10.81 12.07
C ILE A 121 8.94 11.28 12.77
N PHE A 122 8.29 10.36 13.49
CA PHE A 122 7.07 10.57 14.26
C PHE A 122 7.36 10.80 15.74
N GLY A 123 6.41 11.40 16.45
CA GLY A 123 6.33 11.39 17.91
C GLY A 123 7.30 12.36 18.59
N PHE A 124 7.44 13.58 18.07
CA PHE A 124 8.38 14.59 18.59
C PHE A 124 8.31 14.79 20.11
N LEU A 125 7.12 14.62 20.72
CA LEU A 125 6.86 14.80 22.16
C LEU A 125 6.84 13.51 23.00
N TRP A 126 6.74 12.33 22.38
CA TRP A 126 6.44 11.07 23.09
C TRP A 126 7.51 9.98 22.89
N GLY A 127 8.68 10.40 22.38
CA GLY A 127 9.77 9.53 21.98
C GLY A 127 9.76 9.35 20.47
N LYS A 128 10.79 9.89 19.81
CA LYS A 128 10.88 9.89 18.35
C LYS A 128 10.95 8.47 17.80
N ARG A 129 10.08 8.14 16.84
CA ARG A 129 10.10 6.87 16.12
C ARG A 129 10.26 7.11 14.63
N ASP A 130 11.13 6.34 14.01
CA ASP A 130 11.42 6.45 12.58
C ASP A 130 10.46 5.54 11.80
N SER A 131 9.60 6.14 10.97
CA SER A 131 8.60 5.39 10.19
C SER A 131 9.23 4.43 9.18
N SER A 132 10.53 4.57 8.88
CA SER A 132 11.29 3.61 8.08
C SER A 132 11.43 2.22 8.72
N PHE A 133 10.91 2.00 9.94
CA PHE A 133 10.79 0.70 10.59
C PHE A 133 9.34 0.24 10.80
N ASP A 134 8.35 1.03 10.37
CA ASP A 134 6.95 0.59 10.31
C ASP A 134 6.64 0.05 8.91
N ASN A 135 6.75 -1.27 8.75
CA ASN A 135 6.52 -1.91 7.46
C ASN A 135 5.06 -1.78 6.96
N THR A 136 4.10 -1.47 7.84
CA THR A 136 2.73 -1.17 7.39
C THR A 136 2.66 0.17 6.68
N VAL A 137 3.35 1.19 7.21
CA VAL A 137 3.46 2.51 6.57
C VAL A 137 4.23 2.41 5.26
N ILE A 138 5.39 1.73 5.23
CA ILE A 138 6.16 1.56 3.98
C ILE A 138 5.34 0.85 2.88
N THR A 139 4.55 -0.17 3.26
CA THR A 139 3.69 -0.90 2.32
C THR A 139 2.55 -0.02 1.82
N HIS A 140 1.95 0.77 2.71
CA HIS A 140 0.91 1.74 2.38
C HIS A 140 1.44 2.77 1.37
N GLU A 141 2.58 3.39 1.64
CA GLU A 141 3.18 4.37 0.71
C GLU A 141 3.49 3.76 -0.66
N TYR A 142 4.08 2.56 -0.71
CA TYR A 142 4.36 1.90 -1.98
C TYR A 142 3.07 1.61 -2.78
N ALA A 143 1.97 1.34 -2.08
CA ALA A 143 0.69 1.04 -2.69
C ALA A 143 0.07 2.26 -3.40
N HIS A 144 0.33 3.50 -2.97
CA HIS A 144 -0.04 4.69 -3.75
C HIS A 144 0.64 4.66 -5.14
N GLY A 145 1.91 4.27 -5.17
CA GLY A 145 2.63 4.02 -6.42
C GLY A 145 1.91 3.04 -7.34
N LEU A 146 1.58 1.88 -6.79
CA LEU A 146 0.85 0.83 -7.49
C LEU A 146 -0.50 1.32 -8.02
N THR A 147 -1.31 1.96 -7.16
CA THR A 147 -2.68 2.37 -7.52
C THR A 147 -2.67 3.48 -8.56
N SER A 148 -1.75 4.45 -8.45
CA SER A 148 -1.59 5.53 -9.43
C SER A 148 -1.10 5.03 -10.78
N ARG A 149 -0.22 4.01 -10.83
CA ARG A 149 0.25 3.44 -12.10
C ARG A 149 -0.79 2.56 -12.78
N LEU A 150 -1.63 1.85 -12.01
CA LEU A 150 -2.63 0.95 -12.60
C LEU A 150 -3.93 1.67 -12.98
N THR A 151 -4.40 2.62 -12.17
CA THR A 151 -5.68 3.31 -12.39
C THR A 151 -5.59 4.28 -13.56
N GLY A 152 -6.42 4.08 -14.59
CA GLY A 152 -6.37 4.91 -15.80
C GLY A 152 -5.15 4.66 -16.69
N GLY A 153 -4.29 3.69 -16.33
CA GLY A 153 -3.11 3.27 -17.06
C GLY A 153 -1.85 4.08 -16.73
N LYS A 154 -0.70 3.40 -16.84
CA LYS A 154 0.62 3.86 -16.37
C LYS A 154 1.10 5.23 -16.86
N ASP A 155 0.58 5.71 -17.99
CA ASP A 155 0.97 6.99 -18.57
C ASP A 155 0.14 8.18 -18.04
N ASN A 156 -0.86 7.94 -17.17
CA ASN A 156 -1.70 8.97 -16.57
C ASN A 156 -1.71 8.86 -15.03
N ALA A 157 -1.11 9.83 -14.34
CA ALA A 157 -1.05 9.86 -12.88
C ALA A 157 -2.23 10.60 -12.21
N ASP A 158 -3.08 11.27 -12.99
CA ASP A 158 -4.12 12.17 -12.48
C ASP A 158 -5.49 11.47 -12.33
N CYS A 159 -5.48 10.18 -11.97
CA CYS A 159 -6.66 9.32 -11.95
C CYS A 159 -7.19 8.94 -10.57
N LEU A 160 -6.63 9.51 -9.50
CA LEU A 160 -7.08 9.35 -8.11
C LEU A 160 -7.10 10.71 -7.39
N GLN A 161 -7.82 11.67 -7.97
CA GLN A 161 -7.80 13.10 -7.61
C GLN A 161 -9.14 13.61 -7.06
N SER A 162 -10.26 12.97 -7.39
CA SER A 162 -11.53 13.30 -6.72
C SER A 162 -11.49 12.82 -5.26
N MET A 163 -12.23 13.48 -4.36
CA MET A 163 -12.26 13.11 -2.93
C MET A 163 -12.53 11.61 -2.71
N GLU A 164 -13.52 11.07 -3.42
CA GLU A 164 -13.87 9.65 -3.34
C GLU A 164 -12.75 8.75 -3.91
N ALA A 165 -12.11 9.16 -5.00
CA ALA A 165 -10.99 8.42 -5.59
C ALA A 165 -9.70 8.48 -4.75
N MET A 166 -9.44 9.62 -4.08
CA MET A 166 -8.37 9.74 -3.10
C MET A 166 -8.62 8.81 -1.92
N GLY A 167 -9.84 8.78 -1.39
CA GLY A 167 -10.21 7.80 -0.37
C GLY A 167 -10.07 6.35 -0.85
N LEU A 168 -10.42 6.03 -2.10
CA LEU A 168 -10.13 4.71 -2.66
C LEU A 168 -8.61 4.41 -2.66
N ALA A 169 -7.77 5.38 -3.02
CA ALA A 169 -6.31 5.24 -2.99
C ALA A 169 -5.81 4.89 -1.58
N GLU A 170 -6.23 5.63 -0.57
CA GLU A 170 -5.95 5.36 0.85
C GLU A 170 -6.38 3.95 1.27
N GLY A 171 -7.60 3.54 0.89
CA GLY A 171 -8.13 2.24 1.25
C GLY A 171 -7.45 1.07 0.52
N TRP A 172 -7.03 1.26 -0.72
CA TRP A 172 -6.20 0.29 -1.44
C TRP A 172 -4.85 0.11 -0.75
N SER A 173 -4.24 1.21 -0.32
CA SER A 173 -2.96 1.22 0.38
C SER A 173 -3.03 0.51 1.73
N ASP A 174 -4.05 0.82 2.54
CA ASP A 174 -4.26 0.12 3.81
C ASP A 174 -4.58 -1.36 3.61
N PHE A 175 -5.38 -1.73 2.60
CA PHE A 175 -5.68 -3.12 2.29
C PHE A 175 -4.41 -3.92 1.99
N LEU A 176 -3.51 -3.39 1.15
CA LEU A 176 -2.24 -4.07 0.84
C LEU A 176 -1.38 -4.24 2.09
N ALA A 177 -1.31 -3.22 2.95
CA ALA A 177 -0.54 -3.25 4.20
C ALA A 177 -1.08 -4.25 5.24
N ILE A 178 -2.40 -4.33 5.44
CA ILE A 178 -2.97 -5.31 6.38
C ILE A 178 -2.95 -6.74 5.83
N MET A 179 -3.07 -6.91 4.51
CA MET A 179 -2.98 -8.21 3.85
C MET A 179 -1.56 -8.76 3.96
N SER A 180 -0.54 -7.93 3.69
CA SER A 180 0.88 -8.35 3.71
C SER A 180 1.35 -8.84 5.08
N THR A 181 0.61 -8.48 6.14
CA THR A 181 0.88 -8.86 7.53
C THR A 181 -0.11 -9.91 8.06
N ALA A 182 -1.02 -10.42 7.23
CA ALA A 182 -1.97 -11.46 7.60
C ALA A 182 -1.26 -12.80 7.88
N LYS A 183 -1.75 -13.53 8.89
CA LYS A 183 -1.19 -14.80 9.34
C LYS A 183 -2.29 -15.85 9.40
N LYS A 184 -1.91 -17.12 9.25
CA LYS A 184 -2.83 -18.27 9.36
C LYS A 184 -3.57 -18.32 10.70
N THR A 185 -3.01 -17.74 11.76
CA THR A 185 -3.62 -17.67 13.10
C THR A 185 -4.65 -16.55 13.25
N HIS A 186 -4.73 -15.60 12.32
CA HIS A 186 -5.77 -14.58 12.36
C HIS A 186 -7.13 -15.20 12.01
N THR A 187 -8.17 -14.55 12.50
CA THR A 187 -9.56 -14.86 12.20
C THR A 187 -10.24 -13.62 11.65
N ARG A 188 -11.45 -13.80 11.12
CA ARG A 188 -12.38 -12.73 10.76
C ARG A 188 -12.51 -11.58 11.75
N ALA A 189 -12.47 -11.89 13.04
CA ALA A 189 -12.66 -10.92 14.10
C ALA A 189 -11.35 -10.27 14.56
N THR A 190 -10.19 -10.77 14.11
CA THR A 190 -8.88 -10.26 14.52
C THR A 190 -8.70 -8.82 14.01
N PRO A 191 -8.60 -7.82 14.91
CA PRO A 191 -8.37 -6.44 14.51
C PRO A 191 -7.00 -6.27 13.85
N ARG A 192 -6.94 -5.45 12.78
CA ARG A 192 -5.71 -5.04 12.10
C ARG A 192 -5.58 -3.53 12.17
N GLU A 193 -4.38 -3.05 12.43
CA GLU A 193 -4.06 -1.64 12.61
C GLU A 193 -2.88 -1.25 11.70
N ILE A 194 -2.76 0.04 11.40
CA ILE A 194 -1.72 0.65 10.56
C ILE A 194 -0.92 1.63 11.41
N GLY A 195 0.40 1.68 11.22
CA GLY A 195 1.25 2.72 11.78
C GLY A 195 1.51 2.65 13.28
N VAL A 196 1.13 1.55 13.93
CA VAL A 196 1.21 1.42 15.40
C VAL A 196 2.64 1.56 15.93
N TYR A 197 3.63 1.12 15.16
CA TYR A 197 5.01 1.36 15.56
C TYR A 197 5.34 2.85 15.44
N ALA A 198 5.10 3.49 14.30
CA ALA A 198 5.45 4.90 14.11
C ALA A 198 4.72 5.86 15.07
N GLU A 199 3.40 5.72 15.18
CA GLU A 199 2.52 6.66 15.90
C GLU A 199 2.22 6.23 17.36
N THR A 200 2.69 5.06 17.79
CA THR A 200 2.45 4.46 19.13
C THR A 200 0.98 4.08 19.42
N LYS A 201 0.09 4.36 18.47
CA LYS A 201 -1.33 3.99 18.39
C LYS A 201 -1.69 3.78 16.92
N SER A 202 -2.86 3.22 16.63
CA SER A 202 -3.37 3.14 15.26
C SER A 202 -3.48 4.54 14.64
N MET A 203 -3.07 4.67 13.37
CA MET A 203 -3.28 5.88 12.56
C MET A 203 -4.72 6.01 12.03
N ARG A 204 -5.54 4.98 12.21
CA ARG A 204 -6.95 4.94 11.81
C ARG A 204 -7.85 4.88 13.04
N ASP A 205 -8.98 5.56 12.97
CA ASP A 205 -9.97 5.64 14.06
C ASP A 205 -10.62 4.30 14.41
N LYS A 206 -10.71 3.40 13.43
CA LYS A 206 -11.25 2.05 13.58
C LYS A 206 -10.26 1.03 13.04
N PRO A 207 -10.01 -0.08 13.76
CA PRO A 207 -9.21 -1.17 13.21
C PRO A 207 -9.98 -1.90 12.11
N TYR A 208 -9.27 -2.53 11.19
CA TYR A 208 -9.89 -3.38 10.18
C TYR A 208 -10.24 -4.74 10.77
N THR A 209 -11.53 -5.03 10.78
CA THR A 209 -12.10 -6.30 11.25
C THR A 209 -13.46 -6.50 10.60
N THR A 210 -13.89 -7.75 10.47
CA THR A 210 -15.24 -8.05 10.00
C THR A 210 -16.29 -7.91 11.11
N ASP A 211 -15.89 -7.66 12.35
CA ASP A 211 -16.80 -7.40 13.47
C ASP A 211 -17.39 -5.98 13.37
N MET A 212 -18.67 -5.88 12.99
CA MET A 212 -19.39 -4.62 12.84
C MET A 212 -19.64 -3.89 14.17
N SER A 213 -19.47 -4.55 15.32
CA SER A 213 -19.54 -3.88 16.62
C SER A 213 -18.25 -3.09 16.94
N VAL A 214 -17.12 -3.52 16.36
CA VAL A 214 -15.82 -2.85 16.51
C VAL A 214 -15.61 -1.82 15.41
N ASN A 215 -15.91 -2.18 14.16
CA ASN A 215 -15.81 -1.28 13.01
C ASN A 215 -17.17 -1.19 12.28
N PRO A 216 -18.03 -0.24 12.67
CA PRO A 216 -19.39 -0.10 12.13
C PRO A 216 -19.45 0.69 10.81
N LEU A 217 -18.32 1.11 10.24
CA LEU A 217 -18.25 2.00 9.08
C LEU A 217 -18.94 1.41 7.84
N LYS A 218 -19.66 2.28 7.11
CA LYS A 218 -20.48 1.96 5.93
C LYS A 218 -20.29 3.01 4.83
N TYR A 219 -20.70 2.64 3.62
CA TYR A 219 -20.62 3.50 2.44
C TYR A 219 -21.26 4.88 2.65
N LYS A 220 -22.40 4.97 3.32
CA LYS A 220 -23.09 6.24 3.58
C LYS A 220 -22.25 7.25 4.40
N ASP A 221 -21.23 6.78 5.12
CA ASP A 221 -20.44 7.62 6.01
C ASP A 221 -19.48 8.52 5.21
N ILE A 222 -19.20 8.20 3.93
CA ILE A 222 -18.41 9.07 3.05
C ILE A 222 -19.07 10.42 2.75
N LEU A 223 -20.37 10.57 3.04
CA LEU A 223 -21.11 11.82 2.82
C LEU A 223 -20.78 12.91 3.86
N VAL A 224 -20.23 12.51 5.01
CA VAL A 224 -19.90 13.43 6.11
C VAL A 224 -18.40 13.56 6.34
N ASP A 225 -17.60 12.63 5.80
CA ASP A 225 -16.15 12.67 5.88
C ASP A 225 -15.56 13.41 4.67
N THR A 226 -14.76 14.43 4.93
CA THR A 226 -14.06 15.24 3.91
C THR A 226 -12.56 14.97 3.88
N GLU A 227 -12.13 13.87 4.49
CA GLU A 227 -10.74 13.52 4.74
C GLU A 227 -10.48 12.13 4.15
N GLU A 228 -9.45 12.01 3.31
CA GLU A 228 -9.22 10.87 2.43
C GLU A 228 -8.91 9.61 3.21
N HIS A 229 -8.19 9.69 4.33
CA HIS A 229 -7.85 8.52 5.14
C HIS A 229 -9.09 7.95 5.86
N ALA A 230 -10.02 8.80 6.30
CA ALA A 230 -11.31 8.39 6.85
C ALA A 230 -12.15 7.67 5.79
N VAL A 231 -12.25 8.25 4.59
CA VAL A 231 -12.93 7.62 3.44
C VAL A 231 -12.25 6.29 3.06
N GLY A 232 -10.92 6.26 3.05
CA GLY A 232 -10.13 5.05 2.77
C GLY A 232 -10.30 3.96 3.81
N THR A 233 -10.49 4.32 5.08
CA THR A 233 -10.81 3.35 6.13
C THR A 233 -12.12 2.62 5.83
N ILE A 234 -13.12 3.30 5.27
CA ILE A 234 -14.38 2.69 4.84
C ILE A 234 -14.12 1.69 3.71
N TRP A 235 -13.35 2.10 2.68
CA TRP A 235 -13.03 1.24 1.54
C TRP A 235 -12.23 0.00 1.92
N ALA A 236 -11.11 0.16 2.65
CA ALA A 236 -10.28 -0.94 3.14
C ALA A 236 -11.08 -1.92 4.01
N SER A 237 -12.06 -1.43 4.79
CA SER A 237 -12.94 -2.28 5.58
C SER A 237 -13.85 -3.17 4.72
N MET A 238 -14.33 -2.66 3.57
CA MET A 238 -15.09 -3.47 2.59
C MET A 238 -14.21 -4.53 1.94
N LEU A 239 -13.00 -4.17 1.54
CA LEU A 239 -12.03 -5.11 0.96
C LEU A 239 -11.62 -6.19 1.96
N TRP A 240 -11.51 -5.85 3.24
CA TRP A 240 -11.20 -6.82 4.30
C TRP A 240 -12.33 -7.82 4.51
N ASP A 241 -13.60 -7.39 4.41
CA ASP A 241 -14.75 -8.31 4.40
C ASP A 241 -14.71 -9.25 3.18
N MET A 242 -14.36 -8.72 2.00
CA MET A 242 -14.21 -9.52 0.77
C MET A 242 -13.10 -10.55 0.92
N TYR A 243 -11.93 -10.13 1.39
CA TYR A 243 -10.78 -10.99 1.67
C TYR A 243 -11.18 -12.17 2.55
N TRP A 244 -11.86 -11.92 3.66
CA TRP A 244 -12.27 -13.00 4.56
C TRP A 244 -13.36 -13.90 3.97
N ASN A 245 -14.28 -13.36 3.16
CA ASN A 245 -15.26 -14.20 2.45
C ASN A 245 -14.58 -15.19 1.49
N LEU A 246 -13.53 -14.75 0.81
CA LEU A 246 -12.74 -15.61 -0.07
C LEU A 246 -11.87 -16.60 0.74
N VAL A 247 -11.22 -16.15 1.81
CA VAL A 247 -10.40 -17.02 2.70
C VAL A 247 -11.23 -18.12 3.34
N ASP A 248 -12.45 -17.83 3.81
CA ASP A 248 -13.33 -18.87 4.34
C ASP A 248 -13.72 -19.91 3.28
N THR A 249 -13.93 -19.45 2.05
CA THR A 249 -14.37 -20.31 0.95
C THR A 249 -13.24 -21.20 0.42
N LEU A 250 -12.01 -20.66 0.37
CA LEU A 250 -10.88 -21.25 -0.37
C LEU A 250 -9.68 -21.62 0.52
N GLY A 251 -9.71 -21.22 1.78
CA GLY A 251 -8.61 -21.34 2.72
C GLY A 251 -7.53 -20.27 2.51
N PHE A 252 -6.58 -20.28 3.44
CA PHE A 252 -5.42 -19.39 3.47
C PHE A 252 -4.13 -20.15 3.08
N THR A 253 -3.19 -19.47 2.42
CA THR A 253 -1.82 -19.96 2.20
C THR A 253 -0.76 -18.98 2.71
N GLU A 254 0.27 -19.53 3.35
CA GLU A 254 1.47 -18.78 3.75
C GLU A 254 2.43 -18.55 2.57
N ALA A 255 2.30 -19.32 1.49
CA ALA A 255 3.08 -19.16 0.27
C ALA A 255 2.49 -18.09 -0.66
N TYR A 256 2.11 -16.93 -0.10
CA TYR A 256 1.36 -15.89 -0.80
C TYR A 256 2.20 -15.01 -1.73
N THR A 257 3.53 -15.13 -1.71
CA THR A 257 4.41 -14.34 -2.57
C THR A 257 4.27 -14.68 -4.05
N LYS A 258 3.79 -15.88 -4.37
CA LYS A 258 3.34 -16.26 -5.70
C LYS A 258 1.83 -16.52 -5.65
N PRO A 259 1.02 -15.96 -6.55
CA PRO A 259 -0.43 -16.13 -6.49
C PRO A 259 -0.82 -17.59 -6.73
N ASP A 260 -1.49 -18.20 -5.76
CA ASP A 260 -2.26 -19.44 -5.91
C ASP A 260 -3.74 -19.08 -5.96
N LEU A 261 -4.34 -19.04 -7.14
CA LEU A 261 -5.74 -18.59 -7.29
C LEU A 261 -6.76 -19.57 -6.67
N THR A 262 -6.32 -20.73 -6.18
CA THR A 262 -7.16 -21.67 -5.42
C THR A 262 -7.26 -21.32 -3.93
N LYS A 263 -6.54 -20.29 -3.47
CA LYS A 263 -6.54 -19.80 -2.08
C LYS A 263 -7.12 -18.41 -2.00
N GLY A 264 -7.88 -18.16 -0.95
CA GLY A 264 -8.71 -16.95 -0.85
C GLY A 264 -7.88 -15.68 -0.68
N ASN A 265 -6.78 -15.73 0.08
CA ASN A 265 -5.95 -14.57 0.34
C ASN A 265 -5.19 -14.07 -0.92
N THR A 266 -4.67 -15.00 -1.70
CA THR A 266 -3.96 -14.72 -2.96
C THR A 266 -4.93 -14.37 -4.08
N LEU A 267 -6.10 -15.03 -4.16
CA LEU A 267 -7.15 -14.66 -5.10
C LEU A 267 -7.68 -13.24 -4.83
N ALA A 268 -7.93 -12.89 -3.56
CA ALA A 268 -8.41 -11.57 -3.18
C ALA A 268 -7.47 -10.45 -3.68
N LEU A 269 -6.16 -10.61 -3.48
CA LEU A 269 -5.20 -9.62 -3.98
C LEU A 269 -5.15 -9.59 -5.50
N GLN A 270 -5.14 -10.73 -6.18
CA GLN A 270 -5.12 -10.75 -7.65
C GLN A 270 -6.36 -10.06 -8.25
N ILE A 271 -7.54 -10.26 -7.66
CA ILE A 271 -8.77 -9.55 -8.04
C ILE A 271 -8.59 -8.05 -7.85
N VAL A 272 -8.06 -7.60 -6.70
CA VAL A 272 -7.80 -6.18 -6.43
C VAL A 272 -6.85 -5.57 -7.47
N ILE A 273 -5.73 -6.24 -7.78
CA ILE A 273 -4.78 -5.74 -8.79
C ILE A 273 -5.43 -5.63 -10.17
N ASN A 274 -6.26 -6.61 -10.54
CA ASN A 274 -6.97 -6.57 -11.82
C ASN A 274 -8.08 -5.51 -11.85
N ALA A 275 -8.77 -5.29 -10.73
CA ALA A 275 -9.76 -4.22 -10.60
C ALA A 275 -9.13 -2.83 -10.80
N LEU A 276 -7.93 -2.59 -10.26
CA LEU A 276 -7.20 -1.34 -10.47
C LEU A 276 -6.92 -1.05 -11.96
N LYS A 277 -6.68 -2.10 -12.75
CA LYS A 277 -6.46 -1.98 -14.21
C LYS A 277 -7.76 -1.74 -14.99
N LEU A 278 -8.91 -2.15 -14.45
CA LEU A 278 -10.22 -2.07 -15.11
C LEU A 278 -11.00 -0.80 -14.74
N GLN A 279 -10.83 -0.30 -13.51
CA GLN A 279 -11.59 0.85 -13.04
C GLN A 279 -11.28 2.13 -13.87
N PRO A 280 -12.27 3.02 -14.07
CA PRO A 280 -12.05 4.25 -14.81
C PRO A 280 -11.13 5.21 -14.06
N CYS A 281 -10.67 6.26 -14.74
CA CYS A 281 -9.98 7.38 -14.12
C CYS A 281 -10.93 8.13 -13.17
N ASN A 282 -10.47 8.47 -11.97
CA ASN A 282 -11.26 9.07 -10.88
C ASN A 282 -12.54 8.28 -10.55
N PRO A 283 -12.41 6.99 -10.20
CA PRO A 283 -13.57 6.13 -9.97
C PRO A 283 -14.31 6.51 -8.68
N THR A 284 -15.62 6.31 -8.67
CA THR A 284 -16.41 6.22 -7.43
C THR A 284 -16.27 4.84 -6.80
N PHE A 285 -16.67 4.66 -5.54
CA PHE A 285 -16.71 3.36 -4.86
C PHE A 285 -17.55 2.36 -5.63
N ALA A 286 -18.70 2.80 -6.16
CA ALA A 286 -19.58 1.94 -6.95
C ALA A 286 -18.88 1.45 -8.23
N GLN A 287 -18.12 2.32 -8.91
CA GLN A 287 -17.32 1.95 -10.08
C GLN A 287 -16.16 1.02 -9.72
N ALA A 288 -15.41 1.32 -8.65
CA ALA A 288 -14.32 0.47 -8.18
C ALA A 288 -14.81 -0.93 -7.77
N ARG A 289 -15.95 -1.02 -7.06
CA ARG A 289 -16.59 -2.30 -6.74
C ARG A 289 -17.01 -3.06 -8.01
N SER A 290 -17.61 -2.36 -8.98
CA SER A 290 -17.98 -3.01 -10.25
C SER A 290 -16.75 -3.56 -10.97
N ALA A 291 -15.62 -2.85 -10.95
CA ALA A 291 -14.35 -3.34 -11.50
C ALA A 291 -13.80 -4.58 -10.76
N ILE A 292 -14.02 -4.69 -9.44
CA ILE A 292 -13.69 -5.90 -8.67
C ILE A 292 -14.53 -7.10 -9.11
N ILE A 293 -15.84 -6.90 -9.29
CA ILE A 293 -16.74 -7.95 -9.78
C ILE A 293 -16.34 -8.37 -11.20
N GLU A 294 -16.06 -7.41 -12.08
CA GLU A 294 -15.60 -7.68 -13.44
C GLU A 294 -14.24 -8.41 -13.45
N ALA A 295 -13.30 -8.03 -12.59
CA ALA A 295 -12.02 -8.71 -12.43
C ALA A 295 -12.22 -10.18 -12.00
N GLU A 296 -13.11 -10.44 -11.04
CA GLU A 296 -13.42 -11.80 -10.60
C GLU A 296 -14.10 -12.63 -11.68
N GLU A 297 -15.06 -12.06 -12.42
CA GLU A 297 -15.71 -12.68 -13.56
C GLU A 297 -14.68 -13.09 -14.63
N ASN A 298 -13.81 -12.16 -15.03
CA ASN A 298 -12.78 -12.40 -16.03
C ASN A 298 -11.77 -13.49 -15.63
N MET A 299 -11.55 -13.67 -14.32
CA MET A 299 -10.60 -14.65 -13.80
C MET A 299 -11.20 -16.03 -13.55
N THR A 300 -12.46 -16.09 -13.08
CA THR A 300 -13.04 -17.34 -12.57
C THR A 300 -14.42 -17.68 -13.14
N GLY A 301 -14.95 -16.85 -14.04
CA GLY A 301 -16.30 -16.98 -14.59
C GLY A 301 -17.40 -16.73 -13.55
N GLY A 302 -17.14 -15.83 -12.60
CA GLY A 302 -18.13 -15.37 -11.62
C GLY A 302 -18.36 -16.31 -10.45
N LYS A 303 -17.50 -17.31 -10.27
CA LYS A 303 -17.68 -18.39 -9.29
C LYS A 303 -17.81 -17.88 -7.85
N TYR A 304 -17.18 -16.75 -7.52
CA TYR A 304 -17.15 -16.17 -6.19
C TYR A 304 -17.89 -14.83 -6.07
N SER A 305 -18.66 -14.46 -7.10
CA SER A 305 -19.44 -13.22 -7.11
C SER A 305 -20.37 -13.07 -5.91
N CYS A 306 -20.96 -14.17 -5.40
CA CYS A 306 -21.82 -14.13 -4.22
C CYS A 306 -21.06 -13.65 -2.96
N GLN A 307 -19.86 -14.20 -2.74
CA GLN A 307 -18.98 -13.85 -1.62
C GLN A 307 -18.55 -12.39 -1.68
N ILE A 308 -18.24 -11.88 -2.88
CA ILE A 308 -17.82 -10.50 -3.06
C ILE A 308 -19.00 -9.55 -2.85
N TRP A 309 -20.15 -9.82 -3.48
CA TRP A 309 -21.36 -9.01 -3.28
C TRP A 309 -21.79 -8.96 -1.81
N ALA A 310 -21.71 -10.08 -1.09
CA ALA A 310 -22.03 -10.12 0.34
C ALA A 310 -21.12 -9.20 1.17
N ALA A 311 -19.83 -9.10 0.84
CA ALA A 311 -18.90 -8.20 1.53
C ALA A 311 -19.27 -6.72 1.36
N PHE A 312 -19.50 -6.30 0.11
CA PHE A 312 -19.87 -4.91 -0.17
C PHE A 312 -21.26 -4.56 0.34
N ALA A 313 -22.25 -5.46 0.18
CA ALA A 313 -23.59 -5.25 0.69
C ALA A 313 -23.64 -5.11 2.21
N LYS A 314 -22.82 -5.87 2.96
CA LYS A 314 -22.70 -5.78 4.41
C LYS A 314 -22.39 -4.36 4.89
N ARG A 315 -21.60 -3.60 4.12
CA ARG A 315 -21.23 -2.20 4.41
C ARG A 315 -22.00 -1.18 3.58
N GLY A 316 -23.12 -1.59 2.95
CA GLY A 316 -24.04 -0.67 2.27
C GLY A 316 -23.70 -0.35 0.81
N LEU A 317 -22.72 -1.02 0.19
CA LEU A 317 -22.37 -0.86 -1.22
C LEU A 317 -22.90 -2.02 -2.09
N GLY A 318 -24.15 -2.43 -1.86
CA GLY A 318 -24.83 -3.50 -2.63
C GLY A 318 -25.17 -3.10 -4.09
N PRO A 319 -25.77 -4.01 -4.89
CA PRO A 319 -25.96 -3.82 -6.34
C PRO A 319 -26.65 -2.52 -6.76
N MET A 320 -27.60 -2.05 -5.94
CA MET A 320 -28.39 -0.83 -6.20
C MET A 320 -27.82 0.42 -5.51
N ALA A 321 -26.64 0.33 -4.89
CA ALA A 321 -26.02 1.48 -4.24
C ALA A 321 -25.62 2.51 -5.29
N LEU A 322 -26.24 3.69 -5.19
CA LEU A 322 -25.87 4.91 -5.89
C LEU A 322 -25.57 5.94 -4.80
N LEU A 323 -24.44 6.64 -4.90
CA LEU A 323 -24.28 7.87 -4.13
C LEU A 323 -25.20 8.91 -4.79
N ILE A 324 -26.14 9.47 -4.05
CA ILE A 324 -26.99 10.59 -4.51
C ILE A 324 -26.35 11.87 -4.01
#